data_AF-A0A183APG9-F1
#
_entry.id   AF-A0A183APG9-F1
#
_cell.length_a   1.000
_cell.length_b   1.000
_cell.length_c   1.000
_cell.angle_alpha   90.00
_cell.angle_beta   90.00
_cell.angle_gamma   90.00
#
_symmetry.space_group_name_H-M   'P 1'
#
loop_
_entity.id
_entity.type
_entity.pdbx_description
1 polymer ?
#
loop_
_entity_poly.entity_id
_entity_poly.type
_entity_poly.pdbx_seq_one_letter_code
_entity_poly.pdbx_strand_id
1 'polypeptide(L)'
;LPTFGPCFVNLYGSPREYSDLPDRFDALNLGKGEGVAYRGRVLLELTTELLEDPVKNEVKPMEADVIARIRDSAIAFEVSIGNHGNKLDDSVAPCASTTPPTNPVYDGEAYNYLPWGDDKPCTVVDSQWEDISYRLCAINMLLKIADRLSRNIEKINVAVVAALIPEEQAQLAIASLDEFILDCTRPLPKWEPENSPETELDKQLRRVRERELKNLYDQAMKARETVVSVEEALTQLKAYRDVILNLAVEPQRSLPDIVIWMLSGNKRVAYHRIPAHEILFHANEEFRGRSCGIMQTINLKKPRLSTDDENGFWKIPAQIRVIFWLGLEKEQSNWREIFTEAKVQVVAETYENQASIMGKWVTTRPPLTRPAWSDNTGREELQKDSFRLPEGWQWDGDWFLNPERSLLYKKVSEWYYLPPPSN
;
A
#
# COMPACT_ATOMS: atom_id res chain seq x y z
N LEU A 1 -19.14 29.38 14.70
CA LEU A 1 -18.85 28.96 13.31
C LEU A 1 -18.14 27.60 13.38
N PRO A 2 -18.06 26.79 12.32
CA PRO A 2 -17.34 25.52 12.41
C PRO A 2 -15.85 25.75 12.71
N THR A 3 -15.35 25.11 13.75
CA THR A 3 -13.91 24.99 14.05
C THR A 3 -13.50 23.56 13.68
N PHE A 4 -12.32 23.39 13.10
CA PHE A 4 -11.81 22.10 12.65
C PHE A 4 -10.38 21.89 13.12
N GLY A 5 -10.04 20.69 13.58
CA GLY A 5 -8.72 20.37 14.13
C GLY A 5 -8.60 20.59 15.65
N PRO A 6 -7.37 20.59 16.20
CA PRO A 6 -6.11 20.39 15.48
C PRO A 6 -6.00 18.96 14.92
N CYS A 7 -5.68 18.82 13.63
CA CYS A 7 -5.50 17.52 12.98
C CYS A 7 -4.31 17.51 12.01
N PHE A 8 -3.69 16.34 11.81
CA PHE A 8 -2.61 16.21 10.84
C PHE A 8 -3.14 16.01 9.42
N VAL A 9 -2.64 16.81 8.48
CA VAL A 9 -2.77 16.58 7.04
C VAL A 9 -1.44 16.10 6.47
N ASN A 10 -1.47 14.92 5.84
CA ASN A 10 -0.31 14.29 5.22
C ASN A 10 -0.03 14.89 3.83
N LEU A 11 1.19 15.39 3.64
CA LEU A 11 1.64 15.98 2.39
C LEU A 11 2.39 14.93 1.54
N TYR A 12 1.94 14.78 0.30
CA TYR A 12 2.55 13.93 -0.72
C TYR A 12 3.08 14.77 -1.88
N GLY A 13 4.15 14.31 -2.54
CA GLY A 13 4.77 14.99 -3.69
C GLY A 13 5.44 14.03 -4.66
N SER A 14 6.35 14.55 -5.49
CA SER A 14 7.06 13.77 -6.50
C SER A 14 7.82 12.58 -5.89
N PRO A 15 7.90 11.44 -6.60
CA PRO A 15 8.81 10.35 -6.25
C PRO A 15 10.21 10.91 -5.95
N ARG A 16 10.83 10.55 -4.81
CA ARG A 16 12.25 10.89 -4.64
C ARG A 16 13.07 9.94 -5.52
N GLU A 17 13.81 10.46 -6.48
CA GLU A 17 14.92 9.76 -7.14
C GLU A 17 16.22 10.50 -6.81
N TYR A 18 17.19 9.81 -6.19
CA TYR A 18 18.53 10.36 -6.02
C TYR A 18 19.34 9.98 -7.27
N SER A 19 19.33 10.88 -8.24
CA SER A 19 20.15 10.78 -9.45
C SER A 19 20.78 12.13 -9.75
N ASP A 20 21.93 12.14 -10.43
CA ASP A 20 22.63 13.38 -10.82
C ASP A 20 21.90 14.19 -11.92
N LEU A 21 20.67 13.78 -12.29
CA LEU A 21 19.80 14.43 -13.27
C LEU A 21 18.53 14.97 -12.58
N PRO A 22 17.92 16.06 -13.09
CA PRO A 22 16.65 16.58 -12.57
C PRO A 22 15.53 15.54 -12.56
N ASP A 23 14.71 15.52 -11.51
CA ASP A 23 13.55 14.63 -11.42
C ASP A 23 12.50 15.08 -12.44
N ARG A 24 12.18 14.22 -13.42
CA ARG A 24 11.10 14.46 -14.39
C ARG A 24 9.77 14.77 -13.67
N PHE A 25 9.58 14.25 -12.47
CA PHE A 25 8.37 14.39 -11.70
C PHE A 25 8.36 15.59 -10.75
N ASP A 26 9.39 16.46 -10.74
CA ASP A 26 9.47 17.61 -9.83
C ASP A 26 8.23 18.52 -9.90
N ALA A 27 7.62 18.67 -11.08
CA ALA A 27 6.39 19.45 -11.27
C ALA A 27 5.16 18.89 -10.51
N LEU A 28 5.17 17.63 -10.06
CA LEU A 28 4.15 17.09 -9.15
C LEU A 28 4.13 17.82 -7.79
N ASN A 29 5.25 18.42 -7.39
CA ASN A 29 5.37 19.22 -6.17
C ASN A 29 4.59 20.54 -6.25
N LEU A 30 4.23 20.96 -7.47
CA LEU A 30 3.40 22.12 -7.76
C LEU A 30 1.94 21.74 -8.03
N GLY A 31 1.52 20.51 -7.68
CA GLY A 31 0.17 20.00 -7.91
C GLY A 31 -0.15 19.68 -9.38
N LYS A 32 0.85 19.70 -10.28
CA LYS A 32 0.66 19.45 -11.73
C LYS A 32 0.59 17.94 -12.05
N GLY A 33 -0.17 17.17 -11.29
CA GLY A 33 -0.33 15.71 -11.45
C GLY A 33 -0.41 14.94 -10.12
N GLU A 34 -0.34 13.61 -10.18
CA GLU A 34 -0.45 12.75 -8.99
C GLU A 34 0.92 12.40 -8.37
N GLY A 35 1.30 13.14 -7.33
CA GLY A 35 2.43 12.83 -6.44
C GLY A 35 2.07 11.87 -5.32
N VAL A 36 3.01 10.98 -4.95
CA VAL A 36 2.77 9.85 -4.05
C VAL A 36 3.91 9.50 -3.09
N ALA A 37 5.04 10.22 -3.11
CA ALA A 37 6.02 10.11 -2.03
C ALA A 37 5.58 10.98 -0.85
N TYR A 38 5.62 10.45 0.37
CA TYR A 38 5.37 11.24 1.57
C TYR A 38 6.49 12.27 1.80
N ARG A 39 6.10 13.47 2.23
CA ARG A 39 7.03 14.58 2.49
C ARG A 39 6.93 15.16 3.90
N GLY A 40 5.86 14.85 4.63
CA GLY A 40 5.64 15.32 5.99
C GLY A 40 4.17 15.46 6.32
N ARG A 41 3.89 15.97 7.51
CA ARG A 41 2.53 16.25 8.01
C ARG A 41 2.48 17.64 8.62
N VAL A 42 1.38 18.35 8.38
CA VAL A 42 1.13 19.67 8.99
C VAL A 42 -0.02 19.51 9.99
N LEU A 43 0.17 19.98 11.22
CA LEU A 43 -0.91 20.11 12.19
C LEU A 43 -1.72 21.36 11.84
N LEU A 44 -2.99 21.18 11.48
CA LEU A 44 -3.88 22.25 11.06
C LEU A 44 -5.05 22.38 12.04
N GLU A 45 -5.28 23.60 12.50
CA GLU A 45 -6.50 24.03 13.17
C GLU A 45 -7.09 25.19 12.36
N LEU A 46 -8.37 25.09 12.02
CA LEU A 46 -9.15 26.12 11.33
C LEU A 46 -10.15 26.70 12.33
N THR A 47 -9.86 27.90 12.82
CA THR A 47 -10.80 28.69 13.61
C THR A 47 -11.51 29.66 12.68
N THR A 48 -12.84 29.56 12.61
CA THR A 48 -13.64 30.47 11.77
C THR A 48 -14.13 31.65 12.62
N GLU A 49 -13.66 32.85 12.28
CA GLU A 49 -14.05 34.12 12.90
C GLU A 49 -14.74 35.02 11.87
N LEU A 50 -15.62 35.92 12.31
CA LEU A 50 -16.18 36.96 11.44
C LEU A 50 -15.23 38.16 11.43
N LEU A 51 -14.64 38.44 10.27
CA LEU A 51 -13.78 39.59 10.03
C LEU A 51 -14.56 40.68 9.29
N GLU A 52 -14.32 41.94 9.64
CA GLU A 52 -14.92 43.10 8.95
C GLU A 52 -14.18 43.44 7.64
N ASP A 53 -12.89 43.07 7.52
CA ASP A 53 -12.03 43.32 6.35
C ASP A 53 -11.39 42.03 5.81
N PRO A 54 -11.20 41.91 4.47
CA PRO A 54 -10.60 40.73 3.84
C PRO A 54 -9.06 40.68 3.97
N VAL A 55 -8.54 39.51 4.34
CA VAL A 55 -7.09 39.24 4.46
C VAL A 55 -6.42 39.14 3.08
N LYS A 56 -5.23 39.74 2.92
CA LYS A 56 -4.43 39.64 1.69
C LYS A 56 -3.68 38.31 1.60
N ASN A 57 -3.71 37.72 0.41
CA ASN A 57 -3.05 36.45 0.08
C ASN A 57 -1.66 36.73 -0.51
N GLU A 58 -0.59 36.18 0.07
CA GLU A 58 0.78 36.27 -0.48
C GLU A 58 1.44 34.89 -0.59
N VAL A 59 1.48 34.34 -1.81
CA VAL A 59 2.26 33.15 -2.16
C VAL A 59 2.93 33.41 -3.53
N LYS A 60 4.19 32.99 -3.69
CA LYS A 60 4.93 33.09 -4.97
C LYS A 60 5.62 31.76 -5.31
N PRO A 61 5.54 31.28 -6.57
CA PRO A 61 6.21 30.05 -7.02
C PRO A 61 7.61 30.31 -7.63
N MET A 62 8.36 29.24 -7.90
CA MET A 62 9.60 29.24 -8.71
C MET A 62 9.53 28.19 -9.85
N GLU A 63 10.32 28.41 -10.89
CA GLU A 63 10.36 27.68 -12.18
C GLU A 63 11.40 26.52 -12.21
N ALA A 64 11.37 25.66 -13.24
CA ALA A 64 12.18 24.43 -13.35
C ALA A 64 12.51 24.00 -14.82
N ASP A 65 13.55 23.17 -14.98
CA ASP A 65 14.06 22.48 -16.22
C ASP A 65 15.01 21.32 -15.77
N VAL A 66 15.37 20.23 -16.49
CA VAL A 66 14.95 19.62 -17.78
C VAL A 66 15.29 18.09 -17.77
N ILE A 67 14.73 17.29 -18.68
CA ILE A 67 14.63 15.81 -18.59
C ILE A 67 15.66 15.03 -19.44
N ALA A 68 16.10 13.83 -18.98
CA ALA A 68 16.63 12.73 -19.84
C ALA A 68 16.27 11.30 -19.35
N ARG A 69 16.47 10.26 -20.19
CA ARG A 69 15.89 8.89 -20.11
C ARG A 69 16.91 7.78 -19.79
N ILE A 70 16.47 6.62 -19.22
CA ILE A 70 17.26 5.36 -19.09
C ILE A 70 16.38 4.10 -19.36
N ARG A 71 17.02 2.98 -19.74
CA ARG A 71 16.46 1.65 -20.05
C ARG A 71 17.13 0.51 -19.25
N ASP A 72 16.49 -0.66 -19.27
CA ASP A 72 17.02 -2.03 -19.04
C ASP A 72 17.79 -2.29 -17.72
N SER A 73 17.05 -2.61 -16.64
CA SER A 73 17.61 -3.01 -15.34
C SER A 73 16.73 -4.07 -14.65
N ALA A 74 17.30 -4.79 -13.67
CA ALA A 74 16.57 -5.73 -12.83
C ALA A 74 15.45 -5.02 -12.04
N ILE A 75 14.36 -5.75 -11.77
CA ILE A 75 13.17 -5.23 -11.11
C ILE A 75 13.17 -5.62 -9.63
N ALA A 76 12.88 -4.67 -8.76
CA ALA A 76 12.57 -4.90 -7.35
C ALA A 76 11.26 -4.21 -6.98
N PHE A 77 10.64 -4.60 -5.87
CA PHE A 77 9.54 -3.85 -5.26
C PHE A 77 9.94 -3.35 -3.89
N GLU A 78 9.72 -2.07 -3.62
CA GLU A 78 9.97 -1.40 -2.34
C GLU A 78 8.63 -1.04 -1.70
N VAL A 79 8.47 -1.30 -0.41
CA VAL A 79 7.30 -0.94 0.40
C VAL A 79 7.69 0.14 1.40
N SER A 80 6.89 1.21 1.49
CA SER A 80 7.16 2.33 2.40
C SER A 80 5.89 2.82 3.09
N ILE A 81 6.02 3.28 4.34
CA ILE A 81 4.99 4.00 5.09
C ILE A 81 5.60 5.29 5.65
N GLY A 82 5.13 6.44 5.16
CA GLY A 82 5.81 7.71 5.40
C GLY A 82 7.23 7.70 4.82
N ASN A 83 8.24 8.02 5.63
CA ASN A 83 9.66 7.84 5.25
C ASN A 83 10.16 6.42 5.52
N HIS A 84 9.51 5.63 6.39
CA HIS A 84 9.98 4.30 6.76
C HIS A 84 9.92 3.35 5.56
N GLY A 85 10.99 2.58 5.36
CA GLY A 85 11.16 1.68 4.23
C GLY A 85 11.62 2.33 2.92
N ASN A 86 11.70 3.67 2.84
CA ASN A 86 12.31 4.37 1.71
C ASN A 86 13.84 4.18 1.73
N LYS A 87 14.39 3.39 0.79
CA LYS A 87 15.85 3.14 0.69
C LYS A 87 16.69 4.37 0.33
N LEU A 88 16.04 5.48 0.00
CA LEU A 88 16.66 6.74 -0.39
C LEU A 88 16.53 7.81 0.71
N ASP A 89 16.24 7.43 1.96
CA ASP A 89 16.09 8.37 3.07
C ASP A 89 16.86 7.92 4.31
N ASP A 90 18.06 8.50 4.48
CA ASP A 90 18.97 8.20 5.60
C ASP A 90 18.51 8.80 6.94
N SER A 91 17.34 9.48 7.00
CA SER A 91 16.80 10.06 8.25
C SER A 91 16.05 9.05 9.14
N VAL A 92 15.82 7.82 8.64
CA VAL A 92 15.12 6.75 9.37
C VAL A 92 15.96 5.48 9.41
N ALA A 93 15.64 4.58 10.36
CA ALA A 93 16.31 3.30 10.46
C ALA A 93 16.08 2.43 9.20
N PRO A 94 17.12 1.73 8.70
CA PRO A 94 16.98 0.86 7.54
C PRO A 94 16.03 -0.31 7.84
N CYS A 95 15.17 -0.63 6.88
CA CYS A 95 14.18 -1.70 6.97
C CYS A 95 14.41 -2.76 5.88
N ALA A 96 13.91 -3.98 6.08
CA ALA A 96 13.86 -5.03 5.06
C ALA A 96 12.74 -4.75 4.02
N SER A 97 12.69 -3.53 3.50
CA SER A 97 11.54 -2.95 2.80
C SER A 97 11.42 -3.33 1.33
N THR A 98 12.40 -4.04 0.77
CA THR A 98 12.52 -4.21 -0.69
C THR A 98 12.83 -5.64 -1.06
N THR A 99 12.17 -6.16 -2.10
CA THR A 99 12.44 -7.51 -2.64
C THR A 99 13.83 -7.59 -3.29
N PRO A 100 14.44 -8.78 -3.40
CA PRO A 100 15.66 -8.96 -4.20
C PRO A 100 15.47 -8.49 -5.65
N PRO A 101 16.42 -7.74 -6.24
CA PRO A 101 16.37 -7.37 -7.65
C PRO A 101 16.38 -8.62 -8.53
N THR A 102 15.32 -8.82 -9.31
CA THR A 102 15.12 -10.01 -10.14
C THR A 102 15.01 -9.60 -11.61
N ASN A 103 15.68 -10.31 -12.53
CA ASN A 103 15.50 -10.02 -13.95
C ASN A 103 14.16 -10.58 -14.45
N PRO A 104 13.36 -9.79 -15.20
CA PRO A 104 12.12 -10.27 -15.78
C PRO A 104 12.37 -11.33 -16.87
N VAL A 105 11.49 -12.32 -16.93
CA VAL A 105 11.45 -13.37 -17.96
C VAL A 105 10.22 -13.14 -18.84
N TYR A 106 10.41 -13.16 -20.16
CA TYR A 106 9.32 -13.09 -21.12
C TYR A 106 8.60 -14.43 -21.22
N ASP A 107 7.27 -14.42 -21.19
CA ASP A 107 6.43 -15.62 -21.28
C ASP A 107 6.43 -16.28 -22.68
N GLY A 108 6.90 -15.55 -23.70
CA GLY A 108 6.90 -15.99 -25.10
C GLY A 108 5.68 -15.56 -25.90
N GLU A 109 4.72 -14.87 -25.28
CA GLU A 109 3.44 -14.48 -25.86
C GLU A 109 3.18 -12.97 -25.70
N ALA A 110 3.00 -12.47 -24.47
CA ALA A 110 2.45 -11.13 -24.23
C ALA A 110 3.05 -10.37 -23.04
N TYR A 111 3.61 -11.05 -22.04
CA TYR A 111 3.99 -10.43 -20.77
C TYR A 111 5.38 -10.84 -20.27
N ASN A 112 5.92 -10.05 -19.35
CA ASN A 112 7.09 -10.42 -18.58
C ASN A 112 6.66 -10.72 -17.14
N TYR A 113 7.25 -11.73 -16.52
CA TYR A 113 7.01 -12.11 -15.13
C TYR A 113 8.33 -12.22 -14.36
N LEU A 114 8.26 -12.13 -13.03
CA LEU A 114 9.43 -12.40 -12.17
C LEU A 114 9.40 -13.88 -11.76
N PRO A 115 10.45 -14.67 -12.06
CA PRO A 115 10.48 -16.11 -11.83
C PRO A 115 10.81 -16.45 -10.36
N TRP A 116 10.06 -15.88 -9.41
CA TRP A 116 10.26 -16.14 -7.97
C TRP A 116 10.01 -17.61 -7.59
N GLY A 117 9.28 -18.38 -8.40
CA GLY A 117 9.03 -19.80 -8.10
C GLY A 117 8.24 -19.94 -6.80
N ASP A 118 8.58 -20.90 -5.95
CA ASP A 118 7.89 -21.13 -4.67
C ASP A 118 8.34 -20.14 -3.57
N ASP A 119 9.56 -19.62 -3.67
CA ASP A 119 10.13 -18.66 -2.71
C ASP A 119 9.62 -17.23 -2.98
N LYS A 120 8.51 -16.88 -2.34
CA LYS A 120 7.93 -15.53 -2.44
C LYS A 120 8.70 -14.55 -1.55
N PRO A 121 9.12 -13.38 -2.05
CA PRO A 121 9.79 -12.40 -1.22
C PRO A 121 8.81 -11.81 -0.19
N CYS A 122 9.30 -11.58 1.03
CA CYS A 122 8.59 -10.90 2.10
C CYS A 122 9.37 -9.65 2.49
N THR A 123 8.68 -8.51 2.60
CA THR A 123 9.26 -7.23 3.03
C THR A 123 8.70 -6.81 4.38
N VAL A 124 9.54 -6.29 5.26
CA VAL A 124 9.15 -5.81 6.60
C VAL A 124 9.56 -4.34 6.74
N VAL A 125 8.67 -3.51 7.27
CA VAL A 125 8.87 -2.07 7.45
C VAL A 125 8.46 -1.68 8.87
N ASP A 126 9.44 -1.48 9.73
CA ASP A 126 9.23 -1.07 11.10
C ASP A 126 9.08 0.46 11.16
N SER A 127 8.02 0.93 11.82
CA SER A 127 7.71 2.36 11.89
C SER A 127 6.98 2.73 13.17
N GLN A 128 7.15 3.98 13.60
CA GLN A 128 6.56 4.50 14.85
C GLN A 128 5.66 5.68 14.52
N TRP A 129 4.40 5.59 14.95
CA TRP A 129 3.37 6.58 14.69
C TRP A 129 2.53 6.81 15.95
N GLU A 130 1.78 7.90 15.97
CA GLU A 130 0.72 8.07 16.97
C GLU A 130 -0.37 7.01 16.79
N ASP A 131 -0.81 6.42 17.89
CA ASP A 131 -1.86 5.41 17.85
C ASP A 131 -3.23 6.08 17.68
N ILE A 132 -3.73 6.10 16.45
CA ILE A 132 -5.08 6.52 16.06
C ILE A 132 -5.96 5.32 15.72
N SER A 133 -5.64 4.12 16.23
CA SER A 133 -6.39 2.88 15.95
C SER A 133 -7.89 3.05 16.14
N TYR A 134 -8.36 3.67 17.23
CA TYR A 134 -9.78 3.93 17.45
C TYR A 134 -10.48 4.69 16.29
N ARG A 135 -9.78 5.62 15.63
CA ARG A 135 -10.29 6.31 14.42
C ARG A 135 -10.37 5.35 13.24
N LEU A 136 -9.30 4.60 12.98
CA LEU A 136 -9.21 3.67 11.83
C LEU A 136 -10.18 2.49 11.96
N CYS A 137 -10.33 1.95 13.17
CA CYS A 137 -11.30 0.93 13.54
C CYS A 137 -12.74 1.40 13.31
N ALA A 138 -13.05 2.68 13.58
CA ALA A 138 -14.38 3.24 13.32
C ALA A 138 -14.67 3.35 11.82
N ILE A 139 -13.69 3.76 11.01
CA ILE A 139 -13.79 3.74 9.54
C ILE A 139 -14.04 2.31 9.05
N ASN A 140 -13.23 1.34 9.50
CA ASN A 140 -13.33 -0.06 9.07
C ASN A 140 -14.70 -0.66 9.40
N MET A 141 -15.22 -0.41 10.61
CA MET A 141 -16.56 -0.84 11.00
C MET A 141 -17.63 -0.27 10.06
N LEU A 142 -17.63 1.05 9.82
CA LEU A 142 -18.61 1.70 8.96
C LEU A 142 -18.51 1.24 7.50
N LEU A 143 -17.30 1.07 6.97
CA LEU A 143 -17.08 0.51 5.63
C LEU A 143 -17.60 -0.92 5.52
N LYS A 144 -17.47 -1.76 6.55
CA LYS A 144 -18.04 -3.13 6.53
C LYS A 144 -19.57 -3.14 6.50
N ILE A 145 -20.22 -2.20 7.18
CA ILE A 145 -21.67 -2.00 7.09
C ILE A 145 -22.06 -1.58 5.66
N ALA A 146 -21.32 -0.64 5.06
CA ALA A 146 -21.54 -0.25 3.66
C ALA A 146 -21.29 -1.39 2.65
N ASP A 147 -20.28 -2.23 2.88
CA ASP A 147 -19.98 -3.40 2.06
C ASP A 147 -21.06 -4.51 2.20
N ARG A 148 -21.60 -4.73 3.41
CA ARG A 148 -22.78 -5.61 3.64
C ARG A 148 -23.98 -5.11 2.86
N LEU A 149 -24.36 -3.85 3.05
CA LEU A 149 -25.46 -3.21 2.32
C LEU A 149 -25.27 -3.31 0.81
N SER A 150 -24.07 -3.03 0.30
CA SER A 150 -23.78 -3.09 -1.15
C SER A 150 -23.93 -4.51 -1.71
N ARG A 151 -23.39 -5.53 -1.01
CA ARG A 151 -23.56 -6.94 -1.42
C ARG A 151 -25.02 -7.38 -1.36
N ASN A 152 -25.79 -6.91 -0.39
CA ASN A 152 -27.19 -7.26 -0.23
C ASN A 152 -28.09 -6.59 -1.27
N ILE A 153 -27.87 -5.30 -1.56
CA ILE A 153 -28.48 -4.59 -2.69
C ILE A 153 -28.22 -5.35 -4.00
N GLU A 154 -27.00 -5.83 -4.22
CA GLU A 154 -26.66 -6.57 -5.43
C GLU A 154 -27.33 -7.95 -5.51
N LYS A 155 -27.40 -8.70 -4.40
CA LYS A 155 -28.18 -9.96 -4.35
C LYS A 155 -29.66 -9.72 -4.72
N ILE A 156 -30.27 -8.65 -4.23
CA ILE A 156 -31.65 -8.29 -4.54
C ILE A 156 -31.78 -7.87 -6.02
N ASN A 157 -30.88 -7.05 -6.55
CA ASN A 157 -30.86 -6.69 -7.98
C ASN A 157 -30.79 -7.94 -8.87
N VAL A 158 -29.90 -8.89 -8.55
CA VAL A 158 -29.75 -10.16 -9.27
C VAL A 158 -31.03 -11.00 -9.19
N ALA A 159 -31.69 -11.07 -8.03
CA ALA A 159 -32.97 -11.77 -7.86
C ALA A 159 -34.10 -11.17 -8.71
N VAL A 160 -34.16 -9.83 -8.78
CA VAL A 160 -35.11 -9.09 -9.65
C VAL A 160 -34.83 -9.36 -11.12
N VAL A 161 -33.56 -9.27 -11.56
CA VAL A 161 -33.15 -9.51 -12.96
C VAL A 161 -33.37 -10.97 -13.37
N ALA A 162 -33.15 -11.92 -12.47
CA ALA A 162 -33.43 -13.34 -12.67
C ALA A 162 -34.93 -13.69 -12.62
N ALA A 163 -35.81 -12.72 -12.35
CA ALA A 163 -37.25 -12.89 -12.20
C ALA A 163 -37.62 -14.00 -11.19
N LEU A 164 -36.90 -14.07 -10.07
CA LEU A 164 -37.25 -14.96 -8.94
C LEU A 164 -38.65 -14.62 -8.41
N ILE A 165 -39.31 -15.57 -7.73
CA ILE A 165 -40.67 -15.33 -7.24
C ILE A 165 -40.69 -14.18 -6.23
N PRO A 166 -41.77 -13.36 -6.17
CA PRO A 166 -41.79 -12.16 -5.31
C PRO A 166 -41.52 -12.43 -3.83
N GLU A 167 -41.88 -13.61 -3.34
CA GLU A 167 -41.61 -14.07 -1.97
C GLU A 167 -40.11 -14.20 -1.68
N GLU A 168 -39.32 -14.76 -2.60
CA GLU A 168 -37.86 -14.86 -2.47
C GLU A 168 -37.20 -13.47 -2.50
N GLN A 169 -37.67 -12.58 -3.38
CA GLN A 169 -37.17 -11.21 -3.46
C GLN A 169 -37.47 -10.41 -2.17
N ALA A 170 -38.70 -10.56 -1.63
CA ALA A 170 -39.10 -9.95 -0.37
C ALA A 170 -38.29 -10.51 0.81
N GLN A 171 -38.05 -11.83 0.85
CA GLN A 171 -37.25 -12.46 1.90
C GLN A 171 -35.79 -11.96 1.90
N LEU A 172 -35.19 -11.74 0.71
CA LEU A 172 -33.87 -11.11 0.58
C LEU A 172 -33.88 -9.66 1.09
N ALA A 173 -34.91 -8.88 0.77
CA ALA A 173 -35.06 -7.51 1.25
C ALA A 173 -35.21 -7.44 2.79
N ILE A 174 -36.05 -8.29 3.39
CA ILE A 174 -36.26 -8.38 4.84
C ILE A 174 -34.95 -8.78 5.54
N ALA A 175 -34.27 -9.83 5.08
CA ALA A 175 -32.99 -10.25 5.63
C ALA A 175 -31.91 -9.16 5.56
N SER A 176 -31.94 -8.34 4.50
CA SER A 176 -31.02 -7.21 4.33
C SER A 176 -31.29 -6.06 5.30
N LEU A 177 -32.56 -5.80 5.61
CA LEU A 177 -32.96 -4.84 6.65
C LEU A 177 -32.61 -5.37 8.04
N ASP A 178 -32.84 -6.65 8.34
CA ASP A 178 -32.49 -7.28 9.62
C ASP A 178 -30.98 -7.27 9.89
N GLU A 179 -30.13 -7.56 8.89
CA GLU A 179 -28.67 -7.44 9.02
C GLU A 179 -28.26 -5.98 9.28
N PHE A 180 -28.88 -5.01 8.60
CA PHE A 180 -28.57 -3.60 8.78
C PHE A 180 -29.02 -3.04 10.14
N ILE A 181 -30.21 -3.44 10.62
CA ILE A 181 -30.70 -3.10 11.96
C ILE A 181 -29.70 -3.59 13.02
N LEU A 182 -29.21 -4.83 12.90
CA LEU A 182 -28.18 -5.36 13.79
C LEU A 182 -26.88 -4.55 13.69
N ASP A 183 -26.43 -4.23 12.47
CA ASP A 183 -25.24 -3.40 12.23
C ASP A 183 -25.29 -2.04 12.93
N CYS A 184 -26.45 -1.35 12.92
CA CYS A 184 -26.63 -0.08 13.62
C CYS A 184 -26.57 -0.18 15.15
N THR A 185 -26.78 -1.37 15.74
CA THR A 185 -26.66 -1.56 17.20
C THR A 185 -25.22 -1.78 17.69
N ARG A 186 -24.26 -2.02 16.78
CA ARG A 186 -22.88 -2.32 17.14
C ARG A 186 -22.19 -1.09 17.76
N PRO A 187 -21.47 -1.23 18.89
CA PRO A 187 -20.79 -0.10 19.51
C PRO A 187 -19.56 0.33 18.69
N LEU A 188 -19.41 1.64 18.48
CA LEU A 188 -18.16 2.21 17.97
C LEU A 188 -16.97 1.86 18.88
N PRO A 189 -15.75 1.68 18.32
CA PRO A 189 -14.55 1.42 19.12
C PRO A 189 -14.37 2.47 20.22
N LYS A 190 -13.84 2.05 21.35
CA LYS A 190 -13.55 2.92 22.49
C LYS A 190 -12.15 3.52 22.33
N TRP A 191 -11.96 4.71 22.88
CA TRP A 191 -10.62 5.24 23.12
C TRP A 191 -10.02 4.54 24.33
N GLU A 192 -8.73 4.21 24.25
CA GLU A 192 -7.94 3.59 25.31
C GLU A 192 -6.78 4.50 25.72
N PRO A 193 -6.32 4.46 27.00
CA PRO A 193 -5.22 5.33 27.46
C PRO A 193 -3.87 5.13 26.77
N GLU A 194 -3.67 4.02 26.04
CA GLU A 194 -2.50 3.79 25.18
C GLU A 194 -2.59 4.58 23.86
N ASN A 195 -3.78 5.01 23.44
CA ASN A 195 -3.97 5.75 22.20
C ASN A 195 -3.49 7.20 22.29
N SER A 196 -3.35 7.85 21.13
CA SER A 196 -3.21 9.30 21.01
C SER A 196 -4.35 10.05 21.74
N PRO A 197 -4.09 11.24 22.34
CA PRO A 197 -5.11 11.98 23.08
C PRO A 197 -6.38 12.28 22.25
N GLU A 198 -7.55 12.03 22.84
CA GLU A 198 -8.85 12.33 22.21
C GLU A 198 -9.06 13.84 22.05
N THR A 199 -9.27 14.29 20.81
CA THR A 199 -9.55 15.71 20.50
C THR A 199 -11.03 16.05 20.73
N GLU A 200 -11.37 17.34 20.70
CA GLU A 200 -12.78 17.74 20.66
C GLU A 200 -13.47 17.29 19.36
N LEU A 201 -12.75 17.23 18.24
CA LEU A 201 -13.30 16.74 16.97
C LEU A 201 -13.61 15.23 17.03
N ASP A 202 -12.78 14.43 17.71
CA ASP A 202 -13.09 13.01 17.99
C ASP A 202 -14.42 12.86 18.75
N LYS A 203 -14.60 13.65 19.81
CA LYS A 203 -15.83 13.65 20.63
C LYS A 203 -17.06 14.05 19.82
N GLN A 204 -16.94 15.05 18.95
CA GLN A 204 -18.06 15.47 18.09
C GLN A 204 -18.35 14.45 16.98
N LEU A 205 -17.32 13.92 16.29
CA LEU A 205 -17.48 12.87 15.28
C LEU A 205 -18.10 11.61 15.89
N ARG A 206 -17.69 11.22 17.11
CA ARG A 206 -18.32 10.14 17.86
C ARG A 206 -19.81 10.40 18.09
N ARG A 207 -20.17 11.57 18.65
CA ARG A 207 -21.57 11.96 18.90
C ARG A 207 -22.42 12.04 17.63
N VAL A 208 -21.83 12.37 16.48
CA VAL A 208 -22.51 12.35 15.18
C VAL A 208 -22.71 10.90 14.72
N ARG A 209 -21.65 10.09 14.70
CA ARG A 209 -21.71 8.66 14.31
C ARG A 209 -22.72 7.88 15.18
N GLU A 210 -22.69 8.03 16.50
CA GLU A 210 -23.63 7.35 17.42
C GLU A 210 -25.10 7.80 17.20
N ARG A 211 -25.32 9.10 16.94
CA ARG A 211 -26.66 9.64 16.68
C ARG A 211 -27.21 9.17 15.33
N GLU A 212 -26.40 9.24 14.27
CA GLU A 212 -26.85 8.84 12.94
C GLU A 212 -27.02 7.32 12.81
N LEU A 213 -26.18 6.51 13.47
CA LEU A 213 -26.43 5.06 13.58
C LEU A 213 -27.77 4.77 14.29
N LYS A 214 -28.12 5.52 15.34
CA LYS A 214 -29.44 5.41 15.98
C LYS A 214 -30.58 5.88 15.06
N ASN A 215 -30.42 7.01 14.37
CA ASN A 215 -31.41 7.49 13.41
C ASN A 215 -31.65 6.48 12.28
N LEU A 216 -30.59 5.81 11.81
CA LEU A 216 -30.65 4.77 10.79
C LEU A 216 -31.30 3.49 11.33
N TYR A 217 -31.03 3.09 12.57
CA TYR A 217 -31.75 2.01 13.25
C TYR A 217 -33.26 2.28 13.30
N ASP A 218 -33.67 3.45 13.78
CA ASP A 218 -35.09 3.81 13.92
C ASP A 218 -35.78 3.88 12.53
N GLN A 219 -35.08 4.36 11.50
CA GLN A 219 -35.55 4.35 10.11
C GLN A 219 -35.67 2.94 9.53
N ALA A 220 -34.67 2.08 9.73
CA ALA A 220 -34.65 0.72 9.20
C ALA A 220 -35.70 -0.18 9.89
N MET A 221 -35.87 -0.04 11.22
CA MET A 221 -36.96 -0.68 11.96
C MET A 221 -38.33 -0.30 11.39
N LYS A 222 -38.56 0.99 11.13
CA LYS A 222 -39.80 1.44 10.50
C LYS A 222 -39.94 0.90 9.07
N ALA A 223 -38.90 0.97 8.25
CA ALA A 223 -38.92 0.45 6.88
C ALA A 223 -39.25 -1.05 6.84
N ARG A 224 -38.72 -1.83 7.79
CA ARG A 224 -39.02 -3.26 7.97
C ARG A 224 -40.51 -3.55 8.21
N GLU A 225 -41.24 -2.62 8.80
CA GLU A 225 -42.69 -2.73 9.06
C GLU A 225 -43.55 -2.11 7.95
N THR A 226 -43.06 -1.06 7.26
CA THR A 226 -43.88 -0.26 6.34
C THR A 226 -43.63 -0.49 4.86
N VAL A 227 -42.48 -1.05 4.47
CA VAL A 227 -42.12 -1.22 3.05
C VAL A 227 -43.01 -2.28 2.40
N VAL A 228 -43.63 -1.92 1.28
CA VAL A 228 -44.58 -2.78 0.55
C VAL A 228 -44.02 -3.38 -0.74
N SER A 229 -42.84 -2.94 -1.20
CA SER A 229 -42.22 -3.43 -2.43
C SER A 229 -40.70 -3.54 -2.34
N VAL A 230 -40.12 -4.38 -3.21
CA VAL A 230 -38.67 -4.62 -3.29
C VAL A 230 -37.93 -3.37 -3.79
N GLU A 231 -38.55 -2.59 -4.67
CA GLU A 231 -38.03 -1.33 -5.20
C GLU A 231 -37.92 -0.25 -4.11
N GLU A 232 -38.91 -0.19 -3.22
CA GLU A 232 -38.89 0.70 -2.06
C GLU A 232 -37.80 0.27 -1.06
N ALA A 233 -37.69 -1.03 -0.76
CA ALA A 233 -36.61 -1.59 0.06
C ALA A 233 -35.22 -1.25 -0.51
N LEU A 234 -35.01 -1.49 -1.81
CA LEU A 234 -33.78 -1.14 -2.52
C LEU A 234 -33.45 0.35 -2.44
N THR A 235 -34.46 1.22 -2.48
CA THR A 235 -34.28 2.67 -2.37
C THR A 235 -33.82 3.07 -0.97
N GLN A 236 -34.43 2.52 0.08
CA GLN A 236 -34.04 2.74 1.47
C GLN A 236 -32.62 2.21 1.75
N LEU A 237 -32.32 0.97 1.36
CA LEU A 237 -30.99 0.35 1.56
C LEU A 237 -29.87 1.14 0.87
N LYS A 238 -30.12 1.68 -0.33
CA LYS A 238 -29.19 2.58 -1.03
C LYS A 238 -28.96 3.87 -0.24
N ALA A 239 -30.02 4.53 0.22
CA ALA A 239 -29.91 5.74 1.02
C ALA A 239 -29.15 5.50 2.34
N TYR A 240 -29.42 4.40 3.04
CA TYR A 240 -28.71 4.04 4.28
C TYR A 240 -27.22 3.83 4.05
N ARG A 241 -26.84 3.09 2.99
CA ARG A 241 -25.44 2.90 2.61
C ARG A 241 -24.74 4.23 2.35
N ASP A 242 -25.41 5.14 1.64
CA ASP A 242 -24.81 6.42 1.26
C ASP A 242 -24.59 7.31 2.50
N VAL A 243 -25.47 7.24 3.51
CA VAL A 243 -25.23 7.88 4.83
C VAL A 243 -24.05 7.21 5.57
N ILE A 244 -23.98 5.88 5.61
CA ILE A 244 -22.87 5.15 6.26
C ILE A 244 -21.52 5.49 5.61
N LEU A 245 -21.44 5.59 4.28
CA LEU A 245 -20.24 6.01 3.55
C LEU A 245 -19.79 7.43 3.93
N ASN A 246 -20.74 8.36 4.12
CA ASN A 246 -20.42 9.71 4.61
C ASN A 246 -19.91 9.70 6.06
N LEU A 247 -20.43 8.83 6.94
CA LEU A 247 -19.94 8.67 8.32
C LEU A 247 -18.55 8.04 8.41
N ALA A 248 -18.15 7.25 7.41
CA ALA A 248 -16.84 6.62 7.29
C ALA A 248 -15.73 7.58 6.86
N VAL A 249 -16.06 8.82 6.47
CA VAL A 249 -15.06 9.87 6.26
C VAL A 249 -14.41 10.21 7.60
N GLU A 250 -13.07 10.19 7.62
CA GLU A 250 -12.28 10.56 8.79
C GLU A 250 -11.28 11.65 8.38
N PRO A 251 -11.45 12.90 8.84
CA PRO A 251 -10.52 13.97 8.52
C PRO A 251 -9.20 13.89 9.30
N GLN A 252 -9.15 13.25 10.46
CA GLN A 252 -7.99 13.27 11.35
C GLN A 252 -7.00 12.11 11.10
N ARG A 253 -6.73 11.82 9.82
CA ARG A 253 -5.84 10.74 9.37
C ARG A 253 -4.38 11.20 9.37
N SER A 254 -3.70 10.95 10.49
CA SER A 254 -2.27 11.22 10.66
C SER A 254 -1.37 10.09 10.16
N LEU A 255 -1.80 8.83 10.23
CA LEU A 255 -1.08 7.68 9.71
C LEU A 255 -1.03 7.74 8.16
N PRO A 256 0.15 7.75 7.52
CA PRO A 256 0.24 7.83 6.07
C PRO A 256 -0.15 6.52 5.38
N ASP A 257 -0.45 6.60 4.08
CA ASP A 257 -0.72 5.43 3.27
C ASP A 257 0.55 4.59 3.07
N ILE A 258 0.36 3.29 2.86
CA ILE A 258 1.43 2.40 2.42
C ILE A 258 1.57 2.57 0.92
N VAL A 259 2.81 2.70 0.45
CA VAL A 259 3.14 2.79 -0.97
C VAL A 259 4.01 1.61 -1.33
N ILE A 260 3.60 0.84 -2.34
CA ILE A 260 4.45 -0.15 -2.99
C ILE A 260 4.95 0.43 -4.32
N TRP A 261 6.27 0.48 -4.48
CA TRP A 261 6.98 0.98 -5.64
C TRP A 261 7.55 -0.18 -6.45
N MET A 262 7.44 -0.11 -7.77
CA MET A 262 8.25 -0.89 -8.69
C MET A 262 9.52 -0.09 -9.00
N LEU A 263 10.66 -0.70 -8.72
CA LEU A 263 11.99 -0.19 -9.02
C LEU A 263 12.55 -0.88 -10.27
N SER A 264 13.25 -0.12 -11.10
CA SER A 264 14.09 -0.61 -12.19
C SER A 264 15.50 -0.07 -11.98
N GLY A 265 16.40 -0.92 -11.45
CA GLY A 265 17.60 -0.43 -10.77
C GLY A 265 17.21 0.49 -9.61
N ASN A 266 17.75 1.72 -9.58
CA ASN A 266 17.46 2.70 -8.53
C ASN A 266 16.31 3.68 -8.87
N LYS A 267 15.54 3.44 -9.95
CA LYS A 267 14.49 4.34 -10.44
C LYS A 267 13.09 3.83 -10.15
N ARG A 268 12.19 4.71 -9.71
CA ARG A 268 10.79 4.41 -9.32
C ARG A 268 9.88 4.52 -10.55
N VAL A 269 9.58 3.38 -11.18
CA VAL A 269 8.92 3.33 -12.51
C VAL A 269 7.39 3.16 -12.46
N ALA A 270 6.85 2.58 -11.39
CA ALA A 270 5.43 2.46 -11.13
C ALA A 270 5.16 2.32 -9.62
N TYR A 271 3.91 2.47 -9.18
CA TYR A 271 3.54 2.33 -7.77
C TYR A 271 2.06 1.95 -7.58
N HIS A 272 1.68 1.62 -6.35
CA HIS A 272 0.30 1.60 -5.88
C HIS A 272 0.23 2.14 -4.44
N ARG A 273 -0.85 2.87 -4.10
CA ARG A 273 -1.10 3.42 -2.76
C ARG A 273 -2.22 2.63 -2.08
N ILE A 274 -2.02 2.32 -0.81
CA ILE A 274 -2.89 1.46 -0.01
C ILE A 274 -3.20 2.21 1.30
N PRO A 275 -4.45 2.62 1.53
CA PRO A 275 -4.82 3.30 2.76
C PRO A 275 -4.59 2.40 3.98
N ALA A 276 -3.91 2.92 5.01
CA ALA A 276 -3.49 2.10 6.16
C ALA A 276 -4.64 1.34 6.85
N HIS A 277 -5.81 1.96 6.98
CA HIS A 277 -7.01 1.31 7.54
C HIS A 277 -7.43 0.02 6.81
N GLU A 278 -7.23 -0.08 5.48
CA GLU A 278 -7.64 -1.25 4.71
C GLU A 278 -6.86 -2.52 5.06
N ILE A 279 -5.61 -2.38 5.50
CA ILE A 279 -4.71 -3.50 5.83
C ILE A 279 -4.41 -3.60 7.33
N LEU A 280 -5.03 -2.73 8.14
CA LEU A 280 -4.88 -2.69 9.60
C LEU A 280 -5.39 -3.99 10.23
N PHE A 281 -4.56 -4.63 11.03
CA PHE A 281 -4.92 -5.76 11.86
C PHE A 281 -5.70 -5.29 13.10
N HIS A 282 -6.64 -6.14 13.53
CA HIS A 282 -7.31 -6.01 14.81
C HIS A 282 -7.91 -7.37 15.18
N ALA A 283 -7.94 -7.69 16.47
CA ALA A 283 -8.51 -8.95 16.96
C ALA A 283 -10.01 -9.08 16.65
N ASN A 284 -10.82 -8.09 17.02
CA ASN A 284 -12.21 -7.97 16.57
C ASN A 284 -12.27 -7.75 15.05
N GLU A 285 -12.93 -8.66 14.33
CA GLU A 285 -13.06 -8.62 12.88
C GLU A 285 -13.75 -7.35 12.37
N GLU A 286 -14.73 -6.78 13.08
CA GLU A 286 -15.44 -5.58 12.62
C GLU A 286 -14.51 -4.37 12.48
N PHE A 287 -13.42 -4.33 13.24
CA PHE A 287 -12.46 -3.24 13.25
C PHE A 287 -11.24 -3.51 12.34
N ARG A 288 -11.02 -4.78 11.97
CA ARG A 288 -9.93 -5.21 11.07
C ARG A 288 -10.16 -4.69 9.65
N GLY A 289 -9.12 -4.18 9.02
CA GLY A 289 -9.12 -3.76 7.62
C GLY A 289 -9.58 -4.87 6.68
N ARG A 290 -10.39 -4.52 5.67
CA ARG A 290 -11.00 -5.48 4.73
C ARG A 290 -9.99 -6.30 3.91
N SER A 291 -8.77 -5.80 3.77
CA SER A 291 -7.68 -6.35 2.96
C SER A 291 -6.57 -6.97 3.82
N CYS A 292 -6.65 -6.84 5.15
CA CYS A 292 -5.64 -7.31 6.10
C CYS A 292 -5.48 -8.83 6.05
N GLY A 293 -4.28 -9.31 5.70
CA GLY A 293 -3.98 -10.74 5.61
C GLY A 293 -4.58 -11.46 4.40
N ILE A 294 -5.25 -10.75 3.48
CA ILE A 294 -5.90 -11.35 2.31
C ILE A 294 -5.03 -11.19 1.07
N MET A 295 -4.98 -12.23 0.24
CA MET A 295 -4.28 -12.20 -1.06
C MET A 295 -5.00 -11.25 -2.02
N GLN A 296 -4.34 -10.16 -2.38
CA GLN A 296 -4.84 -9.16 -3.33
C GLN A 296 -4.11 -9.27 -4.67
N THR A 297 -4.83 -8.94 -5.75
CA THR A 297 -4.22 -8.68 -7.07
C THR A 297 -4.33 -7.19 -7.34
N ILE A 298 -3.20 -6.47 -7.34
CA ILE A 298 -3.17 -5.02 -7.54
C ILE A 298 -2.44 -4.65 -8.83
N ASN A 299 -3.00 -3.68 -9.55
CA ASN A 299 -2.39 -3.10 -10.74
C ASN A 299 -1.60 -1.85 -10.32
N LEU A 300 -0.32 -1.79 -10.65
CA LEU A 300 0.49 -0.60 -10.44
C LEU A 300 0.14 0.46 -11.49
N LYS A 301 0.42 1.72 -11.20
CA LYS A 301 0.32 2.87 -12.12
C LYS A 301 1.63 3.64 -12.17
N LYS A 302 1.91 4.29 -13.29
CA LYS A 302 3.07 5.19 -13.42
C LYS A 302 2.76 6.53 -12.73
N PRO A 303 3.74 7.22 -12.10
CA PRO A 303 3.60 8.64 -11.79
C PRO A 303 3.36 9.41 -13.10
N ARG A 304 2.51 10.44 -13.06
CA ARG A 304 2.12 11.23 -14.24
C ARG A 304 2.00 12.71 -13.92
N LEU A 305 2.52 13.53 -14.83
CA LEU A 305 2.19 14.94 -14.91
C LEU A 305 0.81 15.12 -15.53
N SER A 306 0.13 16.22 -15.21
CA SER A 306 -1.17 16.60 -15.80
C SER A 306 -1.10 16.91 -17.30
N THR A 307 0.10 16.91 -17.89
CA THR A 307 0.37 17.11 -19.31
C THR A 307 0.70 15.81 -20.06
N ASP A 308 0.70 14.65 -19.39
CA ASP A 308 0.86 13.36 -20.07
C ASP A 308 -0.48 12.94 -20.72
N ASP A 309 -0.52 12.73 -22.05
CA ASP A 309 -1.75 12.48 -22.84
C ASP A 309 -2.68 11.40 -22.25
N GLU A 310 -3.97 11.74 -22.11
CA GLU A 310 -5.02 10.80 -21.66
C GLU A 310 -5.44 9.78 -22.74
N ASN A 311 -5.26 10.11 -24.03
CA ASN A 311 -5.85 9.40 -25.16
C ASN A 311 -5.17 8.07 -25.56
N GLY A 312 -4.14 7.63 -24.83
CA GLY A 312 -3.48 6.34 -25.08
C GLY A 312 -4.10 5.19 -24.31
N PHE A 313 -4.36 4.04 -24.96
CA PHE A 313 -4.71 2.80 -24.26
C PHE A 313 -3.64 2.44 -23.22
N TRP A 314 -3.97 2.58 -21.94
CA TRP A 314 -3.01 2.44 -20.85
C TRP A 314 -2.63 0.97 -20.62
N LYS A 315 -1.41 0.61 -21.04
CA LYS A 315 -0.79 -0.65 -20.63
C LYS A 315 -0.46 -0.58 -19.14
N ILE A 316 -1.05 -1.49 -18.36
CA ILE A 316 -0.74 -1.69 -16.94
C ILE A 316 0.77 -1.99 -16.83
N PRO A 317 1.58 -1.19 -16.11
CA PRO A 317 3.03 -1.36 -16.05
C PRO A 317 3.45 -2.66 -15.37
N ALA A 318 2.73 -3.06 -14.32
CA ALA A 318 2.85 -4.36 -13.68
C ALA A 318 1.55 -4.68 -12.91
N GLN A 319 1.21 -5.96 -12.84
CA GLN A 319 0.22 -6.50 -11.92
C GLN A 319 0.96 -7.40 -10.93
N ILE A 320 0.67 -7.27 -9.64
CA ILE A 320 1.29 -8.08 -8.59
C ILE A 320 0.24 -8.73 -7.70
N ARG A 321 0.56 -9.93 -7.22
CA ARG A 321 -0.20 -10.67 -6.21
C ARG A 321 0.54 -10.57 -4.89
N VAL A 322 -0.12 -10.06 -3.87
CA VAL A 322 0.51 -9.63 -2.62
C VAL A 322 -0.48 -9.75 -1.45
N ILE A 323 0.03 -10.05 -0.27
CA ILE A 323 -0.71 -9.98 1.00
C ILE A 323 -0.10 -8.84 1.81
N PHE A 324 -0.94 -7.98 2.37
CA PHE A 324 -0.53 -6.90 3.26
C PHE A 324 -1.09 -7.10 4.66
N TRP A 325 -0.31 -6.71 5.67
CA TRP A 325 -0.69 -6.69 7.07
C TRP A 325 0.02 -5.53 7.75
N LEU A 326 -0.72 -4.78 8.56
CA LEU A 326 -0.22 -3.68 9.38
C LEU A 326 -0.79 -3.85 10.77
N GLY A 327 0.03 -4.08 11.78
CA GLY A 327 -0.41 -4.22 13.17
C GLY A 327 0.70 -3.82 14.13
N LEU A 328 0.41 -3.89 15.42
CA LEU A 328 1.40 -3.57 16.45
C LEU A 328 2.43 -4.70 16.57
N GLU A 329 3.64 -4.37 17.04
CA GLU A 329 4.71 -5.37 17.27
C GLU A 329 4.23 -6.51 18.20
N LYS A 330 3.44 -6.17 19.24
CA LYS A 330 2.80 -7.12 20.16
C LYS A 330 1.83 -8.11 19.48
N GLU A 331 1.45 -7.85 18.22
CA GLU A 331 0.52 -8.66 17.43
C GLU A 331 1.21 -9.47 16.31
N GLN A 332 2.55 -9.39 16.17
CA GLN A 332 3.31 -10.03 15.07
C GLN A 332 3.10 -11.56 14.99
N SER A 333 2.73 -12.24 16.07
CA SER A 333 2.37 -13.67 16.04
C SER A 333 1.18 -13.96 15.11
N ASN A 334 0.17 -13.08 15.08
CA ASN A 334 -1.02 -13.21 14.25
C ASN A 334 -0.67 -13.18 12.75
N TRP A 335 0.40 -12.47 12.35
CA TRP A 335 0.90 -12.54 10.97
C TRP A 335 1.41 -13.94 10.62
N ARG A 336 2.10 -14.62 11.55
CA ARG A 336 2.66 -15.96 11.31
C ARG A 336 1.55 -17.01 11.19
N GLU A 337 0.45 -16.85 11.92
CA GLU A 337 -0.72 -17.75 11.86
C GLU A 337 -1.46 -17.70 10.52
N ILE A 338 -1.33 -16.62 9.74
CA ILE A 338 -1.91 -16.52 8.38
C ILE A 338 -1.20 -17.48 7.41
N PHE A 339 0.07 -17.83 7.65
CA PHE A 339 0.91 -18.62 6.74
C PHE A 339 1.15 -20.04 7.26
N THR A 340 0.08 -20.82 7.37
CA THR A 340 0.17 -22.25 7.74
C THR A 340 0.89 -23.10 6.69
N GLU A 341 0.86 -22.70 5.41
CA GLU A 341 1.45 -23.44 4.29
C GLU A 341 2.87 -22.97 3.89
N ALA A 342 3.39 -21.90 4.49
CA ALA A 342 4.68 -21.31 4.11
C ALA A 342 5.60 -21.03 5.33
N LYS A 343 6.78 -21.66 5.36
CA LYS A 343 7.82 -21.36 6.35
C LYS A 343 8.48 -20.02 6.00
N VAL A 344 8.27 -19.00 6.82
CA VAL A 344 9.04 -17.75 6.73
C VAL A 344 10.52 -18.05 7.00
N GLN A 345 11.40 -17.60 6.10
CA GLN A 345 12.85 -17.74 6.22
C GLN A 345 13.50 -16.36 6.13
N VAL A 346 14.55 -16.15 6.93
CA VAL A 346 15.44 -14.99 6.82
C VAL A 346 16.77 -15.50 6.30
N VAL A 347 17.21 -14.95 5.17
CA VAL A 347 18.45 -15.35 4.50
C VAL A 347 19.50 -14.25 4.60
N ALA A 348 20.76 -14.64 4.82
CA ALA A 348 21.89 -13.75 4.62
C ALA A 348 22.37 -13.89 3.16
N GLU A 349 22.58 -12.77 2.47
CA GLU A 349 23.10 -12.73 1.10
C GLU A 349 24.42 -11.95 1.04
N THR A 350 25.37 -12.45 0.25
CA THR A 350 26.58 -11.72 -0.16
C THR A 350 27.01 -12.18 -1.54
N TYR A 351 27.61 -11.27 -2.30
CA TYR A 351 27.88 -11.40 -3.72
C TYR A 351 29.39 -11.48 -3.96
N GLU A 352 29.87 -12.59 -4.53
CA GLU A 352 31.27 -12.73 -4.91
C GLU A 352 31.56 -11.95 -6.19
N ASN A 353 32.52 -11.02 -6.15
CA ASN A 353 32.98 -10.32 -7.33
C ASN A 353 34.28 -10.96 -7.83
N GLN A 354 34.32 -11.27 -9.13
CA GLN A 354 35.53 -11.77 -9.81
C GLN A 354 35.75 -11.01 -11.11
N ALA A 355 37.01 -10.81 -11.50
CA ALA A 355 37.39 -10.27 -12.80
C ALA A 355 38.26 -11.28 -13.56
N SER A 356 38.08 -11.40 -14.87
CA SER A 356 38.94 -12.26 -15.70
C SER A 356 40.06 -11.44 -16.32
N ILE A 357 41.32 -11.77 -15.99
CA ILE A 357 42.51 -11.27 -16.68
C ILE A 357 43.20 -12.45 -17.36
N MET A 358 43.41 -12.35 -18.67
CA MET A 358 44.15 -13.36 -19.45
C MET A 358 43.63 -14.80 -19.21
N GLY A 359 42.31 -14.96 -19.07
CA GLY A 359 41.65 -16.24 -18.79
C GLY A 359 41.72 -16.74 -17.35
N LYS A 360 42.35 -15.98 -16.42
CA LYS A 360 42.36 -16.29 -14.98
C LYS A 360 41.40 -15.37 -14.24
N TRP A 361 40.52 -15.97 -13.44
CA TRP A 361 39.66 -15.25 -12.51
C TRP A 361 40.46 -14.80 -11.28
N VAL A 362 40.30 -13.54 -10.90
CA VAL A 362 40.93 -12.92 -9.71
C VAL A 362 39.87 -12.19 -8.89
N THR A 363 40.03 -12.22 -7.57
CA THR A 363 39.16 -11.56 -6.56
C THR A 363 39.85 -10.35 -5.89
N THR A 364 41.14 -10.14 -6.14
CA THR A 364 41.93 -9.08 -5.49
C THR A 364 41.82 -7.74 -6.21
N ARG A 365 41.90 -6.64 -5.46
CA ARG A 365 42.10 -5.28 -6.01
C ARG A 365 43.60 -4.93 -6.06
N PRO A 366 44.12 -4.36 -7.16
CA PRO A 366 43.59 -4.35 -8.53
C PRO A 366 43.61 -5.78 -9.13
N PRO A 367 42.82 -6.08 -10.17
CA PRO A 367 42.07 -5.16 -11.04
C PRO A 367 40.65 -4.84 -10.57
N LEU A 368 40.13 -5.50 -9.53
CA LEU A 368 38.75 -5.30 -9.13
C LEU A 368 38.48 -3.84 -8.75
N THR A 369 37.37 -3.30 -9.25
CA THR A 369 36.79 -2.01 -8.83
C THR A 369 35.81 -2.17 -7.67
N ARG A 370 35.43 -3.41 -7.30
CA ARG A 370 34.47 -3.79 -6.26
C ARG A 370 35.12 -4.62 -5.15
N PRO A 371 34.54 -4.76 -3.95
CA PRO A 371 35.07 -5.64 -2.92
C PRO A 371 35.03 -7.11 -3.38
N ALA A 372 35.85 -8.01 -2.82
CA ALA A 372 35.79 -9.43 -3.18
C ALA A 372 34.43 -10.06 -2.83
N TRP A 373 33.83 -9.63 -1.72
CA TRP A 373 32.49 -9.97 -1.26
C TRP A 373 31.70 -8.70 -0.96
N SER A 374 30.50 -8.56 -1.51
CA SER A 374 29.74 -7.32 -1.43
C SER A 374 28.24 -7.49 -1.20
N ASP A 375 27.58 -6.37 -0.94
CA ASP A 375 26.14 -6.24 -1.08
C ASP A 375 25.66 -6.41 -2.55
N ASN A 376 24.35 -6.40 -2.78
CA ASN A 376 23.74 -6.54 -4.11
C ASN A 376 24.00 -5.34 -5.05
N THR A 377 24.36 -4.15 -4.54
CA THR A 377 24.81 -3.05 -5.40
C THR A 377 26.26 -3.22 -5.87
N GLY A 378 27.05 -3.98 -5.09
CA GLY A 378 28.47 -4.23 -5.28
C GLY A 378 29.37 -3.08 -4.85
N ARG A 379 28.91 -2.30 -3.87
CA ARG A 379 29.61 -1.11 -3.33
C ARG A 379 30.15 -1.39 -1.93
N GLU A 380 29.28 -1.88 -1.05
CA GLU A 380 29.61 -2.17 0.35
C GLU A 380 30.32 -3.52 0.46
N GLU A 381 31.35 -3.61 1.30
CA GLU A 381 32.05 -4.87 1.56
C GLU A 381 31.31 -5.69 2.61
N LEU A 382 30.98 -6.94 2.29
CA LEU A 382 30.10 -7.79 3.09
C LEU A 382 30.63 -9.23 3.13
N GLN A 383 31.66 -9.49 3.93
CA GLN A 383 32.29 -10.81 3.99
C GLN A 383 31.39 -11.85 4.67
N LYS A 384 31.49 -13.11 4.24
CA LYS A 384 30.71 -14.24 4.79
C LYS A 384 30.82 -14.39 6.32
N ASP A 385 31.98 -14.09 6.88
CA ASP A 385 32.25 -14.22 8.32
C ASP A 385 31.85 -12.98 9.14
N SER A 386 31.33 -11.92 8.48
CA SER A 386 30.87 -10.69 9.14
C SER A 386 29.44 -10.80 9.70
N PHE A 387 28.66 -11.77 9.24
CA PHE A 387 27.27 -11.97 9.67
C PHE A 387 27.19 -12.54 11.07
N ARG A 388 26.54 -11.81 11.99
CA ARG A 388 26.26 -12.26 13.36
C ARG A 388 24.78 -12.55 13.52
N LEU A 389 24.47 -13.73 14.06
CA LEU A 389 23.09 -14.10 14.37
C LEU A 389 22.58 -13.32 15.60
N PRO A 390 21.30 -12.90 15.60
CA PRO A 390 20.65 -12.41 16.82
C PRO A 390 20.51 -13.51 17.88
N GLU A 391 20.23 -13.12 19.12
CA GLU A 391 19.99 -14.08 20.21
C GLU A 391 18.84 -15.05 19.89
N GLY A 392 19.04 -16.34 20.15
CA GLY A 392 18.07 -17.40 19.86
C GLY A 392 18.00 -17.88 18.41
N TRP A 393 18.77 -17.30 17.48
CA TRP A 393 18.84 -17.76 16.09
C TRP A 393 19.96 -18.80 15.88
N GLN A 394 19.76 -19.69 14.91
CA GLN A 394 20.75 -20.66 14.43
C GLN A 394 20.72 -20.70 12.90
N TRP A 395 21.85 -21.00 12.26
CA TRP A 395 21.92 -21.19 10.81
C TRP A 395 21.22 -22.50 10.41
N ASP A 396 20.41 -22.45 9.34
CA ASP A 396 19.70 -23.60 8.75
C ASP A 396 20.52 -24.26 7.61
N GLY A 397 21.85 -24.20 7.70
CA GLY A 397 22.80 -24.74 6.71
C GLY A 397 24.04 -23.87 6.47
N ASP A 398 24.96 -24.37 5.65
CA ASP A 398 26.14 -23.65 5.14
C ASP A 398 25.80 -22.72 3.98
N TRP A 399 26.73 -21.80 3.65
CA TRP A 399 26.65 -20.95 2.46
C TRP A 399 26.54 -21.78 1.16
N PHE A 400 25.45 -21.59 0.42
CA PHE A 400 25.25 -22.17 -0.91
C PHE A 400 25.23 -21.07 -2.00
N LEU A 401 25.51 -21.45 -3.24
CA LEU A 401 25.32 -20.56 -4.39
C LEU A 401 23.85 -20.57 -4.79
N ASN A 402 23.18 -19.42 -4.69
CA ASN A 402 21.82 -19.24 -5.18
C ASN A 402 21.85 -18.77 -6.65
N PRO A 403 21.56 -19.63 -7.65
CA PRO A 403 21.60 -19.22 -9.05
C PRO A 403 20.45 -18.26 -9.37
N GLU A 404 20.78 -17.15 -10.05
CA GLU A 404 19.81 -16.16 -10.53
C GLU A 404 18.72 -16.85 -11.38
N ARG A 405 17.49 -16.90 -10.87
CA ARG A 405 16.43 -17.80 -11.40
C ARG A 405 16.08 -17.51 -12.85
N SER A 406 16.20 -16.26 -13.29
CA SER A 406 15.99 -15.87 -14.68
C SER A 406 16.95 -16.56 -15.67
N LEU A 407 18.14 -16.98 -15.23
CA LEU A 407 19.09 -17.72 -16.07
C LEU A 407 18.58 -19.12 -16.44
N LEU A 408 17.73 -19.74 -15.61
CA LEU A 408 17.10 -21.04 -15.92
C LEU A 408 16.12 -20.95 -17.09
N TYR A 409 15.57 -19.75 -17.34
CA TYR A 409 14.64 -19.47 -18.44
C TYR A 409 15.32 -18.87 -19.68
N LYS A 410 16.63 -18.56 -19.61
CA LYS A 410 17.44 -18.24 -20.79
C LYS A 410 17.68 -19.52 -21.59
N LYS A 411 16.67 -19.93 -22.35
CA LYS A 411 16.81 -20.85 -23.49
C LYS A 411 17.95 -20.32 -24.36
N VAL A 412 18.91 -21.18 -24.68
CA VAL A 412 20.22 -20.86 -25.28
C VAL A 412 20.12 -19.83 -26.42
N SER A 413 20.23 -18.55 -26.09
CA SER A 413 20.34 -17.46 -27.05
C SER A 413 21.79 -17.38 -27.50
N GLU A 414 22.09 -18.19 -28.52
CA GLU A 414 23.28 -18.16 -29.39
C GLU A 414 24.41 -17.24 -28.91
N TRP A 415 25.42 -17.84 -28.26
CA TRP A 415 26.70 -17.18 -28.01
C TRP A 415 27.42 -16.97 -29.35
N TYR A 416 27.18 -15.84 -30.00
CA TYR A 416 27.98 -15.39 -31.13
C TYR A 416 29.38 -14.99 -30.63
N TYR A 417 30.29 -15.96 -30.63
CA TYR A 417 31.72 -15.66 -30.66
C TYR A 417 32.01 -14.89 -31.96
N LEU A 418 32.28 -13.60 -31.84
CA LEU A 418 33.02 -12.88 -32.87
C LEU A 418 34.48 -13.37 -32.78
N PRO A 419 35.03 -14.09 -33.78
CA PRO A 419 36.45 -14.36 -33.81
C PRO A 419 37.21 -13.04 -33.95
N PRO A 420 38.40 -12.90 -33.35
CA PRO A 420 39.22 -11.71 -33.54
C PRO A 420 39.60 -11.56 -35.02
N PRO A 421 39.72 -10.32 -35.54
CA PRO A 421 40.17 -10.12 -36.91
C PRO A 421 41.60 -10.62 -37.07
N SER A 422 41.79 -11.55 -38.01
CA SER A 422 43.10 -11.91 -38.55
C SER A 422 43.50 -10.90 -39.63
N ASN A 423 44.78 -10.49 -39.61
CA ASN A 423 45.45 -9.86 -40.75
C ASN A 423 45.77 -10.89 -41.84
#